data_AF-A0A915NDN6-F1
#
_entry.id   AF-A0A915NDN6-F1
#
_cell.length_a   1.000
_cell.length_b   1.000
_cell.length_c   1.000
_cell.angle_alpha   90.00
_cell.angle_beta   90.00
_cell.angle_gamma   90.00
#
_symmetry.space_group_name_H-M   'P 1'
#
loop_
_entity.id
_entity.type
_entity.pdbx_description
1 polymer ?
#
loop_
_entity_poly.entity_id
_entity_poly.type
_entity_poly.pdbx_seq_one_letter_code
_entity_poly.pdbx_strand_id
1 'polypeptide(L)'
;MLTQFDSNDPRPNAGCAMGQVSINGHCYDYVAYGGFCEYSKQCNYLGSICFQKRCVCPPGQLYNGKQCINDPNIPNGNYGVKIDFNEKDK
;
A
#
# COMPACT_ATOMS: atom_id res chain seq x y z
N MET A 1 -18.58 22.98 -25.67
CA MET A 1 -19.06 22.32 -24.43
C MET A 1 -18.15 22.78 -23.31
N LEU A 2 -18.64 23.73 -22.50
CA LEU A 2 -17.92 24.33 -21.39
C LEU A 2 -18.09 23.46 -20.14
N THR A 3 -17.03 23.23 -19.35
CA THR A 3 -17.19 23.21 -17.89
C THR A 3 -16.07 24.03 -17.25
N GLN A 4 -16.53 24.99 -16.46
CA GLN A 4 -15.84 26.00 -15.68
C GLN A 4 -15.02 25.32 -14.55
N PHE A 5 -13.78 25.76 -14.31
CA PHE A 5 -13.11 25.54 -13.04
C PHE A 5 -13.53 26.67 -12.09
N ASP A 6 -14.62 26.46 -11.35
CA ASP A 6 -15.01 27.37 -10.29
C ASP A 6 -14.17 27.09 -9.04
N SER A 7 -13.33 28.06 -8.65
CA SER A 7 -12.45 28.01 -7.47
C SER A 7 -13.20 28.05 -6.12
N ASN A 8 -14.50 27.71 -6.09
CA ASN A 8 -15.35 27.75 -4.89
C ASN A 8 -16.26 26.50 -4.73
N ASP A 9 -15.96 25.40 -5.42
CA ASP A 9 -16.44 24.05 -5.07
C ASP A 9 -15.32 23.31 -4.30
N PRO A 10 -15.55 22.80 -3.06
CA PRO A 10 -14.52 22.09 -2.30
C PRO A 10 -14.16 20.69 -2.85
N ARG A 11 -14.67 20.29 -4.02
CA ARG A 11 -14.29 19.04 -4.69
C ARG A 11 -13.96 19.22 -6.17
N PRO A 12 -12.81 19.83 -6.52
CA PRO A 12 -12.26 19.66 -7.85
C PRO A 12 -11.32 18.44 -7.79
N ASN A 13 -11.84 17.22 -7.88
CA ASN A 13 -10.95 16.08 -8.05
C ASN A 13 -11.59 14.98 -8.88
N ALA A 14 -11.15 14.91 -10.14
CA ALA A 14 -11.35 13.77 -11.04
C ALA A 14 -10.63 12.49 -10.57
N GLY A 15 -10.23 12.41 -9.29
CA GLY A 15 -9.46 11.32 -8.69
C GLY A 15 -8.81 11.75 -7.38
N CYS A 16 -8.08 10.85 -6.71
CA CYS A 16 -7.25 11.23 -5.57
C CYS A 16 -5.93 11.88 -6.02
N ALA A 17 -5.23 12.56 -5.10
CA ALA A 17 -3.94 13.16 -5.42
C ALA A 17 -2.91 12.11 -5.85
N MET A 18 -1.82 12.55 -6.50
CA MET A 18 -0.71 11.66 -6.80
C MET A 18 -0.16 11.05 -5.51
N GLY A 19 0.04 9.72 -5.50
CA GLY A 19 0.43 9.00 -4.28
C GLY A 19 -0.75 8.56 -3.41
N GLN A 20 -2.00 8.74 -3.85
CA GLN A 20 -3.20 8.29 -3.15
C GLN A 20 -4.05 7.32 -3.96
N VAL A 21 -4.87 6.54 -3.25
CA VAL A 21 -5.84 5.61 -3.79
C VAL A 21 -7.25 5.96 -3.33
N SER A 22 -8.22 5.89 -4.25
CA SER A 22 -9.64 6.07 -3.93
C SER A 22 -10.26 4.76 -3.45
N ILE A 23 -10.80 4.78 -2.24
CA ILE A 23 -11.47 3.64 -1.61
C ILE A 23 -12.78 4.15 -1.00
N ASN A 24 -13.91 3.66 -1.52
CA ASN A 24 -15.25 4.07 -1.09
C ASN A 24 -15.48 5.60 -1.14
N GLY A 25 -14.90 6.28 -2.12
CA GLY A 25 -15.04 7.75 -2.28
C GLY A 25 -14.14 8.58 -1.37
N HIS A 26 -13.28 7.95 -0.58
CA HIS A 26 -12.26 8.61 0.24
C HIS A 26 -10.86 8.35 -0.32
N CYS A 27 -9.97 9.32 -0.16
CA CYS A 27 -8.58 9.22 -0.58
C CYS A 27 -7.71 8.78 0.59
N TYR A 28 -6.90 7.75 0.36
CA TYR A 28 -5.93 7.23 1.31
C TYR A 28 -4.54 7.26 0.68
N ASP A 29 -3.51 7.51 1.47
CA ASP A 29 -2.14 7.48 0.99
C ASP A 29 -1.73 6.05 0.63
N TYR A 30 -0.95 5.92 -0.45
CA TYR A 30 -0.19 4.70 -0.69
C TYR A 30 0.92 4.57 0.34
N VAL A 31 1.17 3.34 0.80
CA VAL A 31 2.16 3.05 1.83
C VAL A 31 3.10 1.92 1.40
N ALA A 32 4.34 2.03 1.86
CA ALA A 32 5.38 1.04 1.62
C ALA A 32 5.20 -0.20 2.52
N TYR A 33 6.08 -1.19 2.34
CA TYR A 33 6.12 -2.38 3.20
C TYR A 33 6.24 -1.99 4.67
N GLY A 34 5.44 -2.63 5.53
CA GLY A 34 5.35 -2.33 6.95
C GLY A 34 4.68 -0.99 7.29
N GLY A 35 4.20 -0.23 6.30
CA GLY A 35 3.43 0.99 6.53
C GLY A 35 2.05 0.72 7.10
N PHE A 36 1.46 1.72 7.77
CA PHE A 36 0.10 1.62 8.30
C PHE A 36 -0.92 1.60 7.18
N CYS A 37 -1.91 0.71 7.29
CA CYS A 37 -3.00 0.64 6.32
C CYS A 37 -4.34 0.36 6.99
N GLU A 38 -5.40 0.77 6.31
CA GLU A 38 -6.78 0.35 6.61
C GLU A 38 -7.29 -0.67 5.58
N TYR A 39 -6.83 -0.53 4.34
CA TYR A 39 -7.22 -1.38 3.22
C TYR A 39 -6.00 -1.85 2.44
N SER A 40 -6.02 -3.08 1.93
CA SER A 40 -4.93 -3.64 1.11
C SER A 40 -4.61 -2.81 -0.13
N LYS A 41 -5.57 -2.04 -0.65
CA LYS A 41 -5.37 -1.14 -1.80
C LYS A 41 -4.36 -0.01 -1.51
N GLN A 42 -4.08 0.31 -0.25
CA GLN A 42 -3.07 1.30 0.13
C GLN A 42 -1.64 0.75 -0.04
N CYS A 43 -1.47 -0.57 -0.06
CA CYS A 43 -0.15 -1.18 -0.11
C CYS A 43 0.44 -1.06 -1.53
N ASN A 44 1.51 -0.27 -1.67
CA ASN A 44 2.07 0.15 -2.97
C ASN A 44 3.01 -0.89 -3.60
N TYR A 45 2.66 -2.17 -3.52
CA TYR A 45 3.43 -3.25 -4.13
C TYR A 45 2.56 -4.48 -4.39
N LEU A 46 2.90 -5.23 -5.44
CA LEU A 46 2.09 -6.36 -5.91
C LEU A 46 2.07 -7.52 -4.91
N GLY A 47 0.91 -8.15 -4.77
CA GLY A 47 0.68 -9.29 -3.89
C GLY A 47 0.55 -8.95 -2.40
N SER A 48 0.60 -7.67 -2.04
CA SER A 48 0.50 -7.21 -0.66
C SER A 48 -0.92 -7.27 -0.09
N ILE A 49 -1.00 -7.42 1.23
CA ILE A 49 -2.25 -7.35 1.99
C ILE A 49 -2.10 -6.41 3.18
N CYS A 50 -3.21 -5.79 3.59
CA CYS A 50 -3.29 -5.11 4.86
C CYS A 50 -3.64 -6.11 5.96
N PHE A 51 -2.66 -6.48 6.79
CA PHE A 51 -2.83 -7.41 7.90
C PHE A 51 -2.40 -6.73 9.20
N GLN A 52 -3.24 -6.80 10.25
CA GLN A 52 -3.00 -6.10 11.53
C GLN A 52 -2.65 -4.61 11.36
N LYS A 53 -3.35 -3.93 10.45
CA LYS A 53 -3.13 -2.51 10.07
C LYS A 53 -1.75 -2.23 9.47
N ARG A 54 -1.08 -3.24 8.90
CA ARG A 54 0.24 -3.12 8.28
C ARG A 54 0.23 -3.74 6.89
N CYS A 55 0.86 -3.07 5.93
CA CYS A 55 1.09 -3.65 4.62
C CYS A 55 2.20 -4.70 4.72
N VAL A 56 1.87 -5.95 4.41
CA VAL A 56 2.79 -7.10 4.49
C VAL A 56 2.55 -8.05 3.31
N CYS A 57 3.45 -9.01 3.14
CA CYS A 57 3.17 -10.12 2.24
C CYS A 57 2.29 -11.17 2.94
N PRO A 58 1.37 -11.84 2.20
CA PRO A 58 0.62 -12.97 2.71
C PRO A 58 1.53 -14.06 3.28
N PRO A 59 1.02 -14.92 4.19
CA PRO A 59 1.76 -16.07 4.68
C PRO A 59 2.31 -16.92 3.54
N GLY A 60 3.60 -17.28 3.62
CA GLY A 60 4.30 -18.07 2.59
C GLY A 60 4.94 -17.24 1.47
N GLN A 61 4.86 -15.91 1.51
CA GLN A 61 5.53 -15.01 0.56
C GLN A 61 6.55 -14.10 1.25
N LEU A 62 7.59 -13.72 0.50
CA LEU A 62 8.62 -12.77 0.92
C LEU A 62 8.57 -11.50 0.08
N TYR A 63 8.89 -10.37 0.72
CA TYR A 63 9.07 -9.10 0.02
C TYR A 63 10.49 -9.01 -0.52
N ASN A 64 10.63 -8.87 -1.84
CA ASN A 64 11.94 -8.76 -2.50
C ASN A 64 12.39 -7.30 -2.75
N GLY A 65 11.82 -6.34 -2.03
CA GLY A 65 12.02 -4.90 -2.27
C GLY A 65 11.12 -4.31 -3.37
N LYS A 66 10.30 -5.13 -4.06
CA LYS A 66 9.39 -4.67 -5.12
C LYS A 66 8.00 -5.29 -5.06
N GLN A 67 7.90 -6.57 -4.74
CA GLN A 67 6.65 -7.31 -4.70
C GLN A 67 6.76 -8.51 -3.75
N CYS A 68 5.61 -9.13 -3.47
CA CYS A 68 5.56 -10.40 -2.78
C CYS A 68 5.81 -11.55 -3.76
N ILE A 69 6.79 -12.40 -3.44
CA ILE A 69 7.17 -13.56 -4.25
C ILE A 69 7.01 -14.84 -3.44
N ASN A 70 6.69 -15.95 -4.12
CA ASN A 70 6.75 -17.28 -3.54
C ASN A 70 8.22 -17.70 -3.53
N ASP A 71 8.78 -17.98 -2.35
CA ASP A 71 10.14 -18.54 -2.25
C ASP A 71 10.05 -20.05 -2.05
N PRO A 72 10.51 -20.88 -3.01
CA PRO A 72 10.45 -22.34 -2.90
C PRO A 72 11.33 -22.90 -1.76
N ASN A 73 12.24 -22.10 -1.20
CA ASN A 73 13.09 -22.48 -0.06
C ASN A 73 12.48 -22.11 1.29
N ILE A 74 11.27 -21.52 1.32
CA ILE A 74 10.55 -21.22 2.56
C ILE A 74 9.36 -22.19 2.68
N PRO A 75 9.58 -23.40 3.25
CA PRO A 75 8.48 -24.32 3.53
C PRO A 75 7.59 -23.72 4.62
N ASN A 76 6.36 -23.38 4.23
CA ASN A 76 5.18 -23.12 5.05
C ASN A 76 5.42 -22.59 6.49
N GLY A 77 5.22 -21.28 6.65
CA GLY A 77 4.38 -20.81 7.75
C GLY A 77 5.05 -20.30 9.02
N ASN A 78 6.31 -19.87 9.02
CA ASN A 78 6.91 -19.33 10.27
C ASN A 78 7.89 -18.17 10.12
N TYR A 79 7.59 -17.20 9.25
CA TYR A 79 8.29 -15.92 9.28
C TYR A 79 7.27 -14.79 9.39
N GLY A 80 6.95 -14.48 10.64
CA GLY A 80 6.48 -13.16 11.01
C GLY A 80 7.47 -12.13 10.49
N VAL A 81 6.91 -11.09 9.89
CA VAL A 81 7.55 -9.84 9.48
C VAL A 81 8.85 -9.61 10.27
N LYS A 82 10.01 -9.84 9.65
CA LYS A 82 11.22 -9.18 10.13
C LYS A 82 11.00 -7.71 9.79
N ILE A 83 10.36 -7.01 10.71
CA ILE A 83 10.25 -5.57 10.62
C ILE A 83 11.63 -5.10 11.04
N ASP A 84 12.58 -5.18 10.13
CA ASP A 84 13.82 -4.47 10.29
C ASP A 84 13.43 -2.99 10.21
N PHE A 85 13.11 -2.39 11.36
CA PHE A 85 12.96 -0.94 11.54
C PHE A 85 14.33 -0.24 11.39
N ASN A 86 15.14 -0.65 10.40
CA ASN A 86 16.48 -0.15 10.12
C ASN A 86 16.81 -0.34 8.63
N GLU A 87 16.04 0.32 7.76
CA GLU A 87 16.59 0.71 6.46
C GLU A 87 16.12 2.13 6.11
N LYS A 88 16.45 3.05 7.01
CA LYS A 88 16.76 4.44 6.66
C LYS A 88 18.16 4.70 7.22
N ASP A 89 19.01 5.29 6.39
CA ASP A 89 20.40 5.74 6.67
C ASP A 89 21.53 4.73 6.39
N LYS A 90 21.84 4.57 5.09
CA LYS A 90 23.23 4.60 4.63
C LYS A 90 23.36 5.43 3.35
#